data_AF-A0A958S409-F1
#
_entry.id   AF-A0A958S409-F1
#
_cell.length_a   1.000
_cell.length_b   1.000
_cell.length_c   1.000
_cell.angle_alpha   90.00
_cell.angle_beta   90.00
_cell.angle_gamma   90.00
#
_symmetry.space_group_name_H-M   'P 1'
#
loop_
_entity.id
_entity.type
_entity.pdbx_description
1 polymer ?
#
loop_
_entity_poly.entity_id
_entity_poly.type
_entity_poly.pdbx_seq_one_letter_code
_entity_poly.pdbx_strand_id
1 'polypeptide(L)'
;CISAEQIKTFLDGHTVPRMGQHAPEVQIVADLAAKATAGGRLIKLRSGTSFTRYDFDQLYVHEVMTHALTGLNGSFQPILKTMGRGAPRTTLTQEGLATFAEVITGAIDLGRLKRLALRIIAIDRALAGANFVETFEYFLSNGQSEKESFWSAARIFRGGQPDGKTIFTKDGVYLDGLIKVHSLFQWAMMHDRMGVLHLLFCGRVTIDDLFLLEGSLTDGLVAEPHFYPEWYEKIEGLAGSLTFSLLTNVINADELDSYFSALTRGLSSP
;
A
#
# COMPACT_ATOMS: atom_id res chain seq x y z
N CYS A 1 1.48 -22.51 7.54
CA CYS A 1 2.71 -21.89 8.07
C CYS A 1 3.72 -21.93 6.95
N ILE A 2 4.16 -20.77 6.44
CA ILE A 2 5.17 -20.66 5.38
C ILE A 2 6.50 -20.27 6.03
N SER A 3 7.60 -20.93 5.65
CA SER A 3 8.94 -20.65 6.19
C SER A 3 9.63 -19.50 5.45
N ALA A 4 10.69 -18.94 6.05
CA ALA A 4 11.50 -17.89 5.40
C ALA A 4 12.14 -18.37 4.10
N GLU A 5 12.55 -19.65 4.03
CA GLU A 5 13.13 -20.28 2.84
C GLU A 5 12.12 -20.39 1.71
N GLN A 6 10.86 -20.73 2.02
CA GLN A 6 9.79 -20.78 1.03
C GLN A 6 9.48 -19.39 0.46
N ILE A 7 9.49 -18.36 1.30
CA ILE A 7 9.33 -16.97 0.86
C ILE A 7 10.50 -16.56 -0.02
N LYS A 8 11.74 -16.88 0.36
CA LYS A 8 12.91 -16.58 -0.44
C LYS A 8 12.80 -17.20 -1.84
N THR A 9 12.51 -18.50 -1.92
CA THR A 9 12.35 -19.20 -3.21
C THR A 9 11.28 -18.55 -4.08
N PHE A 10 10.15 -18.13 -3.48
CA PHE A 10 9.12 -17.44 -4.24
C PHE A 10 9.56 -16.06 -4.73
N LEU A 11 10.11 -15.23 -3.83
CA LEU A 11 10.55 -13.88 -4.19
C LEU A 11 11.61 -13.95 -5.27
N ASP A 12 12.61 -14.81 -5.13
CA ASP A 12 13.63 -15.03 -6.17
C ASP A 12 12.96 -15.48 -7.48
N GLY A 13 12.02 -16.42 -7.43
CA GLY A 13 11.29 -16.94 -8.58
C GLY A 13 10.38 -15.94 -9.30
N HIS A 14 9.95 -14.86 -8.65
CA HIS A 14 9.05 -13.85 -9.26
C HIS A 14 9.77 -12.53 -9.57
N THR A 15 10.76 -12.16 -8.77
CA THR A 15 11.47 -10.88 -8.92
C THR A 15 12.62 -10.98 -9.94
N VAL A 16 13.40 -12.07 -9.93
CA VAL A 16 14.53 -12.25 -10.85
C VAL A 16 14.09 -12.31 -12.31
N PRO A 17 13.01 -13.02 -12.71
CA PRO A 17 12.57 -12.99 -14.10
C PRO A 17 12.17 -11.61 -14.62
N ARG A 18 11.79 -10.69 -13.72
CA ARG A 18 11.31 -9.35 -14.09
C ARG A 18 12.39 -8.28 -14.04
N MET A 19 13.18 -8.29 -12.98
CA MET A 19 14.18 -7.27 -12.70
C MET A 19 15.61 -7.73 -13.03
N GLY A 20 15.79 -9.01 -13.37
CA GLY A 20 17.09 -9.60 -13.68
C GLY A 20 18.09 -9.38 -12.55
N GLN A 21 19.29 -8.92 -12.91
CA GLN A 21 20.36 -8.56 -11.98
C GLN A 21 20.02 -7.39 -11.03
N HIS A 22 18.91 -6.69 -11.27
CA HIS A 22 18.46 -5.57 -10.44
C HIS A 22 17.44 -5.99 -9.38
N ALA A 23 16.99 -7.26 -9.40
CA ALA A 23 16.11 -7.80 -8.37
C ALA A 23 16.71 -7.60 -6.96
N PRO A 24 15.91 -7.22 -5.96
CA PRO A 24 16.40 -7.14 -4.59
C PRO A 24 16.93 -8.49 -4.10
N GLU A 25 18.09 -8.49 -3.46
CA GLU A 25 18.62 -9.68 -2.82
C GLU A 25 17.73 -10.07 -1.64
N VAL A 26 17.41 -11.36 -1.51
CA VAL A 26 16.66 -11.87 -0.36
C VAL A 26 17.59 -12.64 0.58
N GLN A 27 17.74 -12.15 1.81
CA GLN A 27 18.57 -12.75 2.86
C GLN A 27 17.72 -13.26 4.02
N ILE A 28 18.09 -14.40 4.58
CA ILE A 28 17.48 -14.93 5.80
C ILE A 28 18.41 -14.64 6.97
N VAL A 29 17.89 -14.00 8.01
CA VAL A 29 18.66 -13.56 9.18
C VAL A 29 18.00 -14.02 10.49
N ALA A 30 18.79 -14.31 11.52
CA ALA A 30 18.25 -14.71 12.82
C ALA A 30 17.67 -13.52 13.60
N ASP A 31 18.41 -12.41 13.65
CA ASP A 31 18.08 -11.26 14.47
C ASP A 31 17.38 -10.17 13.67
N LEU A 32 16.04 -10.16 13.76
CA LEU A 32 15.21 -9.10 13.23
C LEU A 32 14.03 -8.82 14.17
N ALA A 33 13.78 -7.54 14.45
CA ALA A 33 12.65 -7.14 15.30
C ALA A 33 11.30 -7.42 14.63
N ALA A 34 11.21 -7.18 13.32
CA ALA A 34 10.06 -7.51 12.48
C ALA A 34 10.19 -8.91 11.88
N LYS A 35 9.10 -9.44 11.30
CA LYS A 35 9.16 -10.70 10.53
C LYS A 35 9.97 -10.55 9.24
N ALA A 36 9.87 -9.40 8.59
CA ALA A 36 10.61 -9.05 7.40
C ALA A 36 10.91 -7.54 7.39
N THR A 37 11.96 -7.13 6.68
CA THR A 37 12.20 -5.74 6.30
C THR A 37 12.60 -5.70 4.85
N ALA A 38 12.15 -4.69 4.13
CA ALA A 38 12.49 -4.50 2.73
C ALA A 38 13.11 -3.11 2.53
N GLY A 39 14.15 -3.07 1.70
CA GLY A 39 14.73 -1.86 1.13
C GLY A 39 14.91 -2.06 -0.38
N GLY A 40 15.27 -0.99 -1.08
CA GLY A 40 15.28 -0.99 -2.55
C GLY A 40 16.19 -2.04 -3.24
N ARG A 41 17.12 -2.67 -2.51
CA ARG A 41 18.01 -3.72 -3.04
C ARG A 41 18.14 -4.95 -2.15
N LEU A 42 17.55 -4.95 -0.96
CA LEU A 42 17.74 -6.01 0.04
C LEU A 42 16.45 -6.22 0.82
N ILE A 43 16.01 -7.47 0.87
CA ILE A 43 14.90 -7.95 1.68
C ILE A 43 15.46 -8.92 2.70
N LYS A 44 15.25 -8.63 3.98
CA LYS A 44 15.66 -9.53 5.07
C LYS A 44 14.43 -10.21 5.64
N LEU A 45 14.49 -11.54 5.73
CA LEU A 45 13.47 -12.40 6.31
C LEU A 45 13.99 -12.98 7.63
N ARG A 46 13.18 -12.92 8.68
CA ARG A 46 13.55 -13.49 9.97
C ARG A 46 13.41 -15.01 9.95
N SER A 47 14.48 -15.74 10.30
CA SER A 47 14.44 -17.19 10.46
C SER A 47 13.57 -17.61 11.65
N GLY A 48 13.10 -18.87 11.64
CA GLY A 48 12.31 -19.43 12.74
C GLY A 48 10.95 -18.77 12.97
N THR A 49 10.46 -17.96 12.03
CA THR A 49 9.15 -17.29 12.09
C THR A 49 8.18 -17.91 11.09
N SER A 50 6.90 -18.02 11.49
CA SER A 50 5.81 -18.43 10.61
C SER A 50 5.21 -17.23 9.88
N PHE A 51 5.10 -17.37 8.56
CA PHE A 51 4.43 -16.41 7.69
C PHE A 51 3.09 -16.95 7.19
N THR A 52 2.17 -16.03 6.95
CA THR A 52 0.89 -16.27 6.28
C THR A 52 1.02 -16.03 4.77
N ARG A 53 0.01 -16.44 4.00
CA ARG A 53 -0.05 -16.14 2.57
C ARG A 53 -0.19 -14.62 2.31
N TYR A 54 -0.96 -13.93 3.15
CA TYR A 54 -1.09 -12.48 3.08
C TYR A 54 0.23 -11.76 3.39
N ASP A 55 1.01 -12.20 4.39
CA ASP A 55 2.34 -11.63 4.67
C ASP A 55 3.23 -11.63 3.41
N PHE A 56 3.08 -12.68 2.60
CA PHE A 56 3.84 -12.91 1.38
C PHE A 56 3.36 -12.08 0.20
N ASP A 57 2.06 -12.10 -0.08
CA ASP A 57 1.52 -11.37 -1.24
C ASP A 57 1.69 -9.86 -0.98
N GLN A 58 1.51 -9.41 0.27
CA GLN A 58 1.86 -8.06 0.71
C GLN A 58 3.33 -7.74 0.44
N LEU A 59 4.26 -8.56 0.94
CA LEU A 59 5.70 -8.26 0.83
C LEU A 59 6.10 -8.12 -0.64
N TYR A 60 5.59 -8.99 -1.50
CA TYR A 60 5.84 -8.92 -2.94
C TYR A 60 5.25 -7.66 -3.58
N VAL A 61 3.95 -7.39 -3.37
CA VAL A 61 3.24 -6.31 -4.06
C VAL A 61 3.63 -4.93 -3.52
N HIS A 62 3.66 -4.77 -2.20
CA HIS A 62 3.92 -3.52 -1.51
C HIS A 62 5.39 -3.13 -1.58
N GLU A 63 6.27 -4.02 -1.11
CA GLU A 63 7.67 -3.65 -0.95
C GLU A 63 8.45 -3.81 -2.25
N VAL A 64 8.23 -4.89 -3.00
CA VAL A 64 9.02 -5.16 -4.21
C VAL A 64 8.43 -4.48 -5.43
N MET A 65 7.18 -4.80 -5.76
CA MET A 65 6.53 -4.34 -6.99
C MET A 65 6.04 -2.89 -6.91
N THR A 66 6.18 -2.24 -5.74
CA THR A 66 6.01 -0.79 -5.61
C THR A 66 7.31 -0.11 -5.17
N HIS A 67 7.72 -0.21 -3.91
CA HIS A 67 8.81 0.63 -3.36
C HIS A 67 10.20 0.36 -3.97
N ALA A 68 10.55 -0.91 -4.20
CA ALA A 68 11.80 -1.28 -4.84
C ALA A 68 11.76 -1.00 -6.35
N LEU A 69 10.66 -1.37 -7.01
CA LEU A 69 10.44 -1.12 -8.43
C LEU A 69 10.55 0.37 -8.80
N THR A 70 9.82 1.25 -8.11
CA THR A 70 9.88 2.70 -8.35
C THR A 70 11.25 3.28 -7.96
N GLY A 71 11.87 2.73 -6.92
CA GLY A 71 13.24 3.08 -6.54
C GLY A 71 14.26 2.77 -7.63
N LEU A 72 14.14 1.59 -8.27
CA LEU A 72 15.01 1.15 -9.36
C LEU A 72 14.78 1.97 -10.63
N ASN A 73 13.53 2.10 -11.08
CA ASN A 73 13.20 2.93 -12.24
C ASN A 73 13.69 4.37 -12.06
N GLY A 74 13.46 4.94 -10.88
CA GLY A 74 13.95 6.28 -10.54
C GLY A 74 15.47 6.40 -10.54
N SER A 75 16.20 5.33 -10.22
CA SER A 75 17.67 5.30 -10.28
C SER A 75 18.22 5.18 -11.71
N PHE A 76 17.40 4.71 -12.64
CA PHE A 76 17.74 4.56 -14.07
C PHE A 76 17.38 5.79 -14.90
N GLN A 77 16.68 6.76 -14.32
CA GLN A 77 16.40 8.03 -14.98
C GLN A 77 17.70 8.69 -15.49
N PRO A 78 17.73 9.21 -16.73
CA PRO A 78 18.96 9.70 -17.35
C PRO A 78 19.51 10.93 -16.62
N ILE A 79 18.61 11.86 -16.26
CA ILE A 79 18.94 13.13 -15.63
C ILE A 79 18.46 13.13 -14.16
N LEU A 80 17.19 12.81 -13.93
CA LEU A 80 16.55 12.92 -12.61
C LEU A 80 16.71 11.67 -11.72
N LYS A 81 17.94 11.20 -11.53
CA LYS A 81 18.25 10.00 -10.69
C LYS A 81 17.78 10.12 -9.23
N THR A 82 17.50 11.33 -8.76
CA THR A 82 16.92 11.59 -7.43
C THR A 82 15.53 11.00 -7.28
N MET A 83 14.81 10.74 -8.38
CA MET A 83 13.53 10.01 -8.36
C MET A 83 13.67 8.59 -7.79
N GLY A 84 14.88 8.01 -7.71
CA GLY A 84 15.10 6.75 -7.00
C GLY A 84 15.12 6.86 -5.48
N ARG A 85 15.09 8.09 -4.92
CA ARG A 85 15.18 8.36 -3.47
C ARG A 85 13.82 8.68 -2.89
N GLY A 86 13.59 8.26 -1.65
CA GLY A 86 12.36 8.61 -0.93
C GLY A 86 12.45 10.04 -0.41
N ALA A 87 11.35 10.79 -0.50
CA ALA A 87 11.22 12.12 0.07
C ALA A 87 9.88 12.25 0.83
N PRO A 88 9.76 13.15 1.83
CA PRO A 88 8.49 13.40 2.51
C PRO A 88 7.35 13.71 1.53
N ARG A 89 7.63 14.50 0.48
CA ARG A 89 6.64 14.87 -0.55
C ARG A 89 6.14 13.69 -1.38
N THR A 90 6.95 12.66 -1.60
CA THR A 90 6.55 11.48 -2.40
C THR A 90 5.97 10.35 -1.55
N THR A 91 6.08 10.45 -0.22
CA THR A 91 5.69 9.37 0.70
C THR A 91 4.21 9.05 0.59
N LEU A 92 3.35 10.07 0.50
CA LEU A 92 1.91 9.89 0.37
C LEU A 92 1.54 9.06 -0.86
N THR A 93 2.06 9.43 -2.04
CA THR A 93 1.80 8.72 -3.28
C THR A 93 2.39 7.31 -3.27
N GLN A 94 3.60 7.11 -2.72
CA GLN A 94 4.23 5.79 -2.70
C GLN A 94 3.49 4.81 -1.77
N GLU A 95 3.17 5.22 -0.54
CA GLU A 95 2.42 4.38 0.40
C GLU A 95 0.99 4.16 -0.11
N GLY A 96 0.40 5.18 -0.76
CA GLY A 96 -0.89 5.10 -1.43
C GLY A 96 -0.91 4.10 -2.58
N LEU A 97 0.10 4.15 -3.46
CA LEU A 97 0.24 3.25 -4.61
C LEU A 97 0.45 1.82 -4.15
N ALA A 98 1.26 1.62 -3.11
CA ALA A 98 1.50 0.30 -2.55
C ALA A 98 0.24 -0.27 -1.88
N THR A 99 -0.52 0.54 -1.15
CA THR A 99 -1.80 0.12 -0.54
C THR A 99 -2.86 -0.15 -1.61
N PHE A 100 -2.91 0.68 -2.66
CA PHE A 100 -3.79 0.47 -3.81
C PHE A 100 -3.48 -0.86 -4.49
N ALA A 101 -2.20 -1.13 -4.76
CA ALA A 101 -1.75 -2.37 -5.36
C ALA A 101 -2.18 -3.59 -4.54
N GLU A 102 -2.15 -3.51 -3.21
CA GLU A 102 -2.63 -4.61 -2.35
C GLU A 102 -4.13 -4.86 -2.47
N VAL A 103 -4.94 -3.79 -2.53
CA VAL A 103 -6.39 -3.89 -2.66
C VAL A 103 -6.75 -4.58 -3.97
N ILE A 104 -6.21 -4.09 -5.09
CA ILE A 104 -6.58 -4.58 -6.42
C ILE A 104 -6.05 -5.99 -6.73
N THR A 105 -4.99 -6.43 -6.03
CA THR A 105 -4.43 -7.78 -6.17
C THR A 105 -4.98 -8.77 -5.14
N GLY A 106 -5.82 -8.31 -4.20
CA GLY A 106 -6.30 -9.15 -3.09
C GLY A 106 -5.22 -9.51 -2.07
N ALA A 107 -4.10 -8.80 -2.05
CA ALA A 107 -2.99 -9.01 -1.11
C ALA A 107 -3.21 -8.33 0.26
N ILE A 108 -4.39 -7.75 0.48
CA ILE A 108 -4.83 -7.16 1.76
C ILE A 108 -5.97 -7.98 2.37
N ASP A 109 -5.85 -8.29 3.67
CA ASP A 109 -6.93 -8.90 4.43
C ASP A 109 -7.76 -7.86 5.21
N LEU A 110 -8.95 -8.25 5.67
CA LEU A 110 -9.84 -7.38 6.44
C LEU A 110 -9.18 -6.88 7.73
N GLY A 111 -8.39 -7.73 8.39
CA GLY A 111 -7.68 -7.37 9.62
C GLY A 111 -6.71 -6.22 9.39
N ARG A 112 -6.02 -6.21 8.25
CA ARG A 112 -5.09 -5.17 7.84
C ARG A 112 -5.80 -3.87 7.51
N LEU A 113 -6.89 -3.94 6.74
CA LEU A 113 -7.69 -2.76 6.44
C LEU A 113 -8.23 -2.12 7.74
N LYS A 114 -8.74 -2.95 8.66
CA LYS A 114 -9.17 -2.52 9.99
C LYS A 114 -8.02 -1.86 10.77
N ARG A 115 -6.80 -2.43 10.77
CA ARG A 115 -5.63 -1.82 11.43
C ARG A 115 -5.31 -0.44 10.86
N LEU A 116 -5.33 -0.26 9.54
CA LEU A 116 -5.08 1.03 8.91
C LEU A 116 -6.15 2.07 9.31
N ALA A 117 -7.42 1.69 9.26
CA ALA A 117 -8.54 2.56 9.65
C ALA A 117 -8.47 2.98 11.13
N LEU A 118 -8.27 2.02 12.04
CA LEU A 118 -8.15 2.30 13.48
C LEU A 118 -6.98 3.25 13.78
N ARG A 119 -5.86 3.13 13.05
CA ARG A 119 -4.70 4.00 13.25
C ARG A 119 -4.97 5.45 12.88
N ILE A 120 -5.78 5.69 11.84
CA ILE A 120 -6.16 7.05 11.46
C ILE A 120 -7.05 7.68 12.52
N ILE A 121 -8.04 6.93 13.02
CA ILE A 121 -8.89 7.41 14.12
C ILE A 121 -8.06 7.64 15.39
N ALA A 122 -7.11 6.77 15.69
CA ALA A 122 -6.21 6.95 16.83
C ALA A 122 -5.31 8.19 16.68
N ILE A 123 -4.80 8.47 15.47
CA ILE A 123 -4.06 9.69 15.17
C ILE A 123 -4.92 10.93 15.45
N ASP A 124 -6.16 10.95 14.95
CA ASP A 124 -7.10 12.06 15.18
C ASP A 124 -7.35 12.28 16.67
N ARG A 125 -7.65 11.21 17.42
CA ARG A 125 -7.81 11.27 18.88
C ARG A 125 -6.56 11.80 19.60
N ALA A 126 -5.38 11.34 19.20
CA ALA A 126 -4.14 11.77 19.82
C ALA A 126 -3.78 13.23 19.48
N LEU A 127 -4.11 13.71 18.27
CA LEU A 127 -4.04 15.14 17.92
C LEU A 127 -5.02 15.97 18.76
N ALA A 128 -6.21 15.43 19.04
CA ALA A 128 -7.19 16.03 19.93
C ALA A 128 -6.80 15.98 21.42
N GLY A 129 -5.66 15.37 21.77
CA GLY A 129 -5.09 15.37 23.12
C GLY A 129 -5.23 14.05 23.88
N ALA A 130 -5.64 12.95 23.22
CA ALA A 130 -5.56 11.64 23.85
C ALA A 130 -4.11 11.25 24.13
N ASN A 131 -3.83 10.78 25.33
CA ASN A 131 -2.50 10.34 25.74
C ASN A 131 -2.21 8.89 25.28
N PHE A 132 -0.99 8.42 25.55
CA PHE A 132 -0.53 7.09 25.17
C PHE A 132 -1.43 5.96 25.70
N VAL A 133 -1.84 6.05 26.97
CA VAL A 133 -2.66 5.02 27.63
C VAL A 133 -4.06 4.98 27.02
N GLU A 134 -4.68 6.14 26.82
CA GLU A 134 -6.00 6.25 26.18
C GLU A 134 -5.97 5.72 24.74
N THR A 135 -4.87 5.98 24.01
CA THR A 135 -4.67 5.45 22.66
C THR A 135 -4.47 3.92 22.66
N PHE A 136 -3.75 3.40 23.65
CA PHE A 136 -3.58 1.96 23.85
C PHE A 136 -4.93 1.28 24.17
N GLU A 137 -5.72 1.84 25.08
CA GLU A 137 -7.05 1.36 25.46
C GLU A 137 -8.03 1.41 24.28
N TYR A 138 -7.91 2.44 23.43
CA TYR A 138 -8.66 2.52 22.18
C TYR A 138 -8.37 1.32 21.26
N PHE A 139 -7.11 0.94 21.05
CA PHE A 139 -6.81 -0.23 20.22
C PHE A 139 -7.30 -1.54 20.87
N LEU A 140 -7.14 -1.66 22.19
CA LEU A 140 -7.57 -2.84 22.95
C LEU A 140 -9.09 -3.05 22.86
N SER A 141 -9.87 -1.98 23.09
CA SER A 141 -11.34 -2.00 22.95
C SER A 141 -11.83 -2.30 21.53
N ASN A 142 -10.99 -2.07 20.52
CA ASN A 142 -11.28 -2.41 19.12
C ASN A 142 -10.82 -3.82 18.71
N GLY A 143 -10.39 -4.65 19.68
CA GLY A 143 -10.12 -6.07 19.49
C GLY A 143 -8.69 -6.42 19.11
N GLN A 144 -7.73 -5.49 19.24
CA GLN A 144 -6.30 -5.84 19.18
C GLN A 144 -5.85 -6.50 20.49
N SER A 145 -4.84 -7.37 20.42
CA SER A 145 -4.19 -7.90 21.64
C SER A 145 -3.40 -6.80 22.36
N GLU A 146 -3.13 -6.95 23.67
CA GLU A 146 -2.31 -5.98 24.42
C GLU A 146 -0.98 -5.66 23.73
N LYS A 147 -0.27 -6.70 23.26
CA LYS A 147 0.99 -6.53 22.55
C LYS A 147 0.81 -5.70 21.27
N GLU A 148 -0.23 -5.98 20.49
CA GLU A 148 -0.51 -5.26 19.25
C GLU A 148 -0.94 -3.81 19.51
N SER A 149 -1.81 -3.59 20.50
CA SER A 149 -2.26 -2.28 20.94
C SER A 149 -1.09 -1.41 21.40
N PHE A 150 -0.15 -1.98 22.16
CA PHE A 150 1.06 -1.28 22.58
C PHE A 150 1.89 -0.84 21.38
N TRP A 151 2.15 -1.73 20.43
CA TRP A 151 2.93 -1.38 19.24
C TRP A 151 2.21 -0.39 18.33
N SER A 152 0.88 -0.48 18.21
CA SER A 152 0.07 0.49 17.47
C SER A 152 0.12 1.89 18.11
N ALA A 153 -0.01 2.00 19.43
CA ALA A 153 0.16 3.26 20.15
C ALA A 153 1.60 3.79 20.05
N ALA A 154 2.60 2.94 20.28
CA ALA A 154 4.02 3.31 20.20
C ALA A 154 4.42 3.88 18.83
N ARG A 155 3.81 3.41 17.74
CA ARG A 155 4.02 4.00 16.41
C ARG A 155 3.55 5.45 16.31
N ILE A 156 2.38 5.76 16.88
CA ILE A 156 1.79 7.09 16.85
C ILE A 156 2.60 8.05 17.73
N PHE A 157 3.07 7.60 18.89
CA PHE A 157 3.81 8.45 19.82
C PHE A 157 5.33 8.48 19.58
N ARG A 158 5.83 7.76 18.56
CA ARG A 158 7.27 7.68 18.28
C ARG A 158 7.86 9.05 17.92
N GLY A 159 8.75 9.56 18.76
CA GLY A 159 9.36 10.88 18.57
C GLY A 159 8.43 12.05 18.92
N GLY A 160 7.27 11.76 19.53
CA GLY A 160 6.32 12.73 20.06
C GLY A 160 6.28 12.75 21.59
N GLN A 161 5.23 13.35 22.16
CA GLN A 161 5.02 13.42 23.60
C GLN A 161 3.90 12.46 24.06
N PRO A 162 4.10 11.67 25.14
CA PRO A 162 3.11 10.69 25.59
C PRO A 162 1.76 11.25 26.04
N ASP A 163 1.66 12.55 26.30
CA ASP A 163 0.45 13.28 26.71
C ASP A 163 -0.42 13.76 25.53
N GLY A 164 -0.01 13.50 24.29
CA GLY A 164 -0.78 13.82 23.07
C GLY A 164 -0.33 15.11 22.38
N LYS A 165 -1.11 15.57 21.39
CA LYS A 165 -0.91 16.78 20.57
C LYS A 165 0.32 16.78 19.66
N THR A 166 1.49 16.41 20.17
CA THR A 166 2.73 16.26 19.39
C THR A 166 2.97 14.78 19.14
N ILE A 167 2.56 14.31 17.97
CA ILE A 167 2.61 12.89 17.60
C ILE A 167 3.18 12.68 16.19
N PHE A 168 3.51 11.45 15.86
CA PHE A 168 3.97 11.03 14.55
C PHE A 168 2.79 10.56 13.68
N THR A 169 2.34 11.42 12.77
CA THR A 169 1.13 11.23 11.96
C THR A 169 1.35 10.40 10.68
N LYS A 170 2.51 9.73 10.54
CA LYS A 170 2.88 9.02 9.30
C LYS A 170 1.80 8.04 8.86
N ASP A 171 1.18 7.30 9.77
CA ASP A 171 0.21 6.26 9.38
C ASP A 171 -1.07 6.85 8.75
N GLY A 172 -1.27 8.18 8.78
CA GLY A 172 -2.35 8.87 8.05
C GLY A 172 -2.19 8.83 6.52
N VAL A 173 -0.95 8.68 6.02
CA VAL A 173 -0.68 8.72 4.57
C VAL A 173 -1.20 7.50 3.82
N TYR A 174 -1.47 6.38 4.49
CA TYR A 174 -1.86 5.13 3.83
C TYR A 174 -3.25 5.24 3.18
N LEU A 175 -4.29 5.61 3.95
CA LEU A 175 -5.64 5.71 3.37
C LEU A 175 -5.83 6.98 2.53
N ASP A 176 -5.25 8.12 2.92
CA ASP A 176 -5.29 9.33 2.06
C ASP A 176 -4.59 9.06 0.71
N GLY A 177 -3.41 8.43 0.74
CA GLY A 177 -2.69 8.02 -0.45
C GLY A 177 -3.48 7.01 -1.29
N LEU A 178 -4.08 6.00 -0.65
CA LEU A 178 -4.93 5.00 -1.33
C LEU A 178 -6.08 5.68 -2.09
N ILE A 179 -6.80 6.59 -1.42
CA ILE A 179 -7.93 7.32 -2.03
C ILE A 179 -7.43 8.15 -3.21
N LYS A 180 -6.34 8.91 -3.04
CA LYS A 180 -5.79 9.75 -4.12
C LYS A 180 -5.32 8.95 -5.32
N VAL A 181 -4.62 7.83 -5.11
CA VAL A 181 -4.19 6.95 -6.21
C VAL A 181 -5.41 6.33 -6.89
N HIS A 182 -6.35 5.78 -6.12
CA HIS A 182 -7.59 5.23 -6.67
C HIS A 182 -8.36 6.26 -7.51
N SER A 183 -8.53 7.48 -7.01
CA SER A 183 -9.18 8.58 -7.73
C SER A 183 -8.41 8.97 -9.00
N LEU A 184 -7.08 8.96 -8.99
CA LEU A 184 -6.27 9.20 -10.18
C LEU A 184 -6.50 8.11 -11.23
N PHE A 185 -6.52 6.83 -10.86
CA PHE A 185 -6.80 5.72 -11.77
C PHE A 185 -8.21 5.86 -12.37
N GLN A 186 -9.22 6.13 -11.56
CA GLN A 186 -10.58 6.37 -12.03
C GLN A 186 -10.65 7.55 -13.00
N TRP A 187 -10.04 8.68 -12.64
CA TRP A 187 -10.00 9.87 -13.48
C TRP A 187 -9.31 9.59 -14.82
N ALA A 188 -8.15 8.92 -14.81
CA ALA A 188 -7.40 8.59 -16.01
C ALA A 188 -8.21 7.68 -16.95
N MET A 189 -8.94 6.70 -16.40
CA MET A 189 -9.82 5.84 -17.19
C MET A 189 -10.99 6.61 -17.81
N MET A 190 -11.65 7.47 -17.02
CA MET A 190 -12.81 8.25 -17.51
C MET A 190 -12.46 9.22 -18.64
N HIS A 191 -11.21 9.67 -18.71
CA HIS A 191 -10.75 10.68 -19.67
C HIS A 191 -9.84 10.11 -20.76
N ASP A 192 -9.68 8.78 -20.84
CA ASP A 192 -8.74 8.11 -21.76
C ASP A 192 -7.29 8.63 -21.63
N ARG A 193 -6.86 8.84 -20.38
CA ARG A 193 -5.54 9.38 -19.99
C ARG A 193 -4.69 8.33 -19.29
N MET A 194 -4.78 7.06 -19.70
CA MET A 194 -3.99 5.96 -19.14
C MET A 194 -2.48 6.22 -19.23
N GLY A 195 -2.04 6.99 -20.24
CA GLY A 195 -0.67 7.44 -20.42
C GLY A 195 -0.05 8.08 -19.16
N VAL A 196 -0.84 8.83 -18.41
CA VAL A 196 -0.40 9.55 -17.20
C VAL A 196 -0.02 8.58 -16.08
N LEU A 197 -0.66 7.41 -16.03
CA LEU A 197 -0.43 6.42 -14.97
C LEU A 197 0.96 5.78 -15.10
N HIS A 198 1.56 5.73 -16.29
CA HIS A 198 2.93 5.21 -16.47
C HIS A 198 3.95 6.02 -15.67
N LEU A 199 3.71 7.34 -15.51
CA LEU A 199 4.61 8.23 -14.80
C LEU A 199 4.74 7.91 -13.30
N LEU A 200 3.73 7.25 -12.71
CA LEU A 200 3.82 6.73 -11.33
C LEU A 200 4.96 5.71 -11.17
N PHE A 201 5.37 5.06 -12.25
CA PHE A 201 6.40 4.04 -12.26
C PHE A 201 7.75 4.57 -12.77
N CYS A 202 7.85 5.79 -13.33
CA CYS A 202 9.14 6.38 -13.74
C CYS A 202 10.11 6.54 -12.56
N GLY A 203 9.57 6.68 -11.36
CA GLY A 203 10.32 6.69 -10.11
C GLY A 203 9.41 6.98 -8.92
N ARG A 204 9.99 7.48 -7.84
CA ARG A 204 9.22 7.96 -6.68
C ARG A 204 8.78 9.38 -6.95
N VAL A 205 7.52 9.52 -7.34
CA VAL A 205 6.87 10.79 -7.69
C VAL A 205 5.69 11.08 -6.76
N THR A 206 5.24 12.33 -6.75
CA THR A 206 3.92 12.70 -6.21
C THR A 206 2.90 12.80 -7.35
N ILE A 207 1.63 12.52 -7.07
CA ILE A 207 0.53 12.66 -8.04
C ILE A 207 0.46 14.08 -8.59
N ASP A 208 0.73 15.08 -7.75
CA ASP A 208 0.65 16.50 -8.14
C ASP A 208 1.63 16.89 -9.25
N ASP A 209 2.70 16.12 -9.44
CA ASP A 209 3.74 16.41 -10.44
C ASP A 209 3.51 15.66 -11.76
N LEU A 210 2.59 14.69 -11.84
CA LEU A 210 2.48 13.82 -13.01
C LEU A 210 2.24 14.61 -14.29
N PHE A 211 1.33 15.59 -14.25
CA PHE A 211 1.01 16.42 -15.41
C PHE A 211 2.17 17.33 -15.85
N LEU A 212 3.07 17.70 -14.92
CA LEU A 212 4.31 18.42 -15.25
C LEU A 212 5.34 17.48 -15.89
N LEU A 213 5.37 16.22 -15.45
CA LEU A 213 6.31 15.21 -15.93
C LEU A 213 5.93 14.66 -17.32
N GLU A 214 4.67 14.75 -17.76
CA GLU A 214 4.25 14.35 -19.11
C GLU A 214 5.07 15.05 -20.21
N GLY A 215 5.25 16.38 -20.10
CA GLY A 215 6.10 17.13 -21.04
C GLY A 215 7.56 16.70 -20.95
N SER A 216 8.04 16.44 -19.73
CA SER A 216 9.42 15.99 -19.48
C SER A 216 9.73 14.62 -20.07
N LEU A 217 8.74 13.74 -20.21
CA LEU A 217 8.86 12.46 -20.90
C LEU A 217 9.04 12.67 -22.41
N THR A 218 8.25 13.58 -22.99
CA THR A 218 8.33 13.93 -24.43
C THR A 218 9.67 14.58 -24.77
N ASP A 219 10.18 15.44 -23.88
CA ASP A 219 11.45 16.14 -24.05
C ASP A 219 12.68 15.27 -23.71
N GLY A 220 12.47 14.02 -23.27
CA GLY A 220 13.53 13.08 -22.93
C GLY A 220 14.28 13.39 -21.62
N LEU A 221 13.76 14.31 -20.80
CA LEU A 221 14.30 14.61 -19.46
C LEU A 221 13.99 13.49 -18.47
N VAL A 222 12.83 12.87 -18.63
CA VAL A 222 12.38 11.65 -17.96
C VAL A 222 12.33 10.54 -19.00
N ALA A 223 12.84 9.36 -18.65
CA ALA A 223 12.72 8.16 -19.45
C ALA A 223 11.52 7.32 -18.98
N GLU A 224 11.02 6.49 -19.89
CA GLU A 224 10.00 5.48 -19.59
C GLU A 224 10.43 4.55 -18.43
N PRO A 225 9.48 4.04 -17.64
CA PRO A 225 9.77 3.03 -16.63
C PRO A 225 10.41 1.79 -17.26
N HIS A 226 11.48 1.29 -16.65
CA HIS A 226 12.11 0.04 -17.09
C HIS A 226 11.29 -1.19 -16.69
N PHE A 227 10.62 -1.11 -15.54
CA PHE A 227 9.84 -2.20 -14.98
C PHE A 227 8.42 -1.73 -14.63
N TYR A 228 7.46 -2.62 -14.78
CA TYR A 228 6.07 -2.44 -14.34
C TYR A 228 5.67 -3.58 -13.40
N PRO A 229 4.74 -3.33 -12.46
CA PRO A 229 4.15 -4.41 -11.68
C PRO A 229 3.17 -5.21 -12.55
N GLU A 230 3.06 -6.52 -12.29
CA GLU A 230 2.26 -7.45 -13.10
C GLU A 230 0.80 -7.07 -13.27
N TRP A 231 0.22 -6.51 -12.20
CA TRP A 231 -1.18 -6.09 -12.20
C TRP A 231 -1.39 -4.89 -13.13
N TYR A 232 -0.38 -4.06 -13.33
CA TYR A 232 -0.44 -2.89 -14.21
C TYR A 232 -0.19 -3.27 -15.67
N GLU A 233 0.64 -4.27 -15.95
CA GLU A 233 0.75 -4.85 -17.30
C GLU A 233 -0.60 -5.39 -17.80
N LYS A 234 -1.51 -5.74 -16.87
CA LYS A 234 -2.87 -6.24 -17.14
C LYS A 234 -3.95 -5.20 -16.84
N ILE A 235 -3.61 -3.90 -16.88
CA ILE A 235 -4.50 -2.84 -16.42
C ILE A 235 -5.83 -2.78 -17.18
N GLU A 236 -5.88 -3.20 -18.45
CA GLU A 236 -7.14 -3.28 -19.21
C GLU A 236 -8.17 -4.22 -18.56
N GLY A 237 -7.71 -5.35 -18.00
CA GLY A 237 -8.58 -6.26 -17.24
C GLY A 237 -9.02 -5.68 -15.91
N LEU A 238 -8.17 -4.87 -15.27
CA LEU A 238 -8.48 -4.14 -14.05
C LEU A 238 -9.40 -2.94 -14.30
N ALA A 239 -9.33 -2.34 -15.48
CA ALA A 239 -10.19 -1.25 -15.89
C ALA A 239 -11.66 -1.68 -15.89
N GLY A 240 -11.95 -2.94 -16.24
CA GLY A 240 -13.29 -3.51 -16.10
C GLY A 240 -13.80 -3.52 -14.65
N SER A 241 -12.98 -3.95 -13.69
CA SER A 241 -13.37 -4.01 -12.27
C SER A 241 -13.48 -2.63 -11.62
N LEU A 242 -12.57 -1.71 -11.96
CA LEU A 242 -12.62 -0.31 -11.51
C LEU A 242 -13.82 0.45 -12.10
N THR A 243 -14.15 0.20 -13.38
CA THR A 243 -15.35 0.76 -14.02
C THR A 243 -16.61 0.21 -13.39
N PHE A 244 -16.65 -1.10 -13.10
CA PHE A 244 -17.76 -1.69 -12.37
C PHE A 244 -17.91 -1.06 -10.99
N SER A 245 -16.82 -0.86 -10.25
CA SER A 245 -16.85 -0.17 -8.96
C SER A 245 -17.44 1.25 -9.05
N LEU A 246 -17.10 2.00 -10.10
CA LEU A 246 -17.70 3.31 -10.39
C LEU A 246 -19.22 3.22 -10.58
N LEU A 247 -19.70 2.23 -11.32
CA LEU A 247 -21.14 1.99 -11.50
C LEU A 247 -21.81 1.60 -10.17
N THR A 248 -21.14 0.81 -9.33
CA THR A 248 -21.68 0.41 -8.02
C THR A 248 -21.80 1.56 -7.03
N ASN A 249 -21.07 2.67 -7.19
CA ASN A 249 -21.27 3.87 -6.36
C ASN A 249 -22.64 4.54 -6.56
N VAL A 250 -23.36 4.19 -7.62
CA VAL A 250 -24.74 4.62 -7.88
C VAL A 250 -25.75 3.70 -7.19
N ILE A 251 -25.32 2.51 -6.73
CA ILE A 251 -26.18 1.54 -6.07
C ILE A 251 -26.32 1.91 -4.59
N ASN A 252 -27.54 2.22 -4.18
CA ASN A 252 -27.85 2.56 -2.80
C ASN A 252 -27.88 1.30 -1.91
N ALA A 253 -27.02 1.26 -0.89
CA ALA A 253 -26.94 0.14 0.04
C ALA A 253 -28.25 -0.10 0.81
N ASP A 254 -28.99 0.95 1.15
CA ASP A 254 -30.27 0.85 1.86
C ASP A 254 -31.36 0.26 0.98
N GLU A 255 -31.33 0.54 -0.33
CA GLU A 255 -32.24 -0.05 -1.31
C GLU A 255 -31.93 -1.54 -1.52
N LEU A 256 -30.65 -1.91 -1.59
CA LEU A 256 -30.22 -3.31 -1.67
C LEU A 256 -30.64 -4.09 -0.41
N ASP A 257 -30.40 -3.54 0.78
CA ASP A 257 -30.77 -4.20 2.04
C ASP A 257 -32.29 -4.37 2.13
N SER A 258 -33.05 -3.34 1.77
CA SER A 258 -34.51 -3.39 1.71
C SER A 258 -35.01 -4.47 0.74
N TYR A 259 -34.42 -4.56 -0.44
CA TYR A 259 -34.74 -5.56 -1.46
C TYR A 259 -34.45 -6.99 -0.99
N PHE A 260 -33.22 -7.25 -0.52
CA PHE A 260 -32.83 -8.59 -0.08
C PHE A 260 -33.56 -9.01 1.21
N SER A 261 -33.79 -8.07 2.13
CA SER A 261 -34.61 -8.30 3.33
C SER A 261 -36.08 -8.55 3.01
N ALA A 262 -36.62 -8.01 1.91
CA ALA A 262 -37.97 -8.35 1.44
C ALA A 262 -38.04 -9.79 0.87
N LEU A 263 -36.99 -10.23 0.17
CA LEU A 263 -36.90 -11.61 -0.37
C LEU A 263 -36.72 -12.66 0.72
N THR A 264 -35.94 -12.37 1.78
CA THR A 264 -35.69 -13.33 2.88
C THR A 264 -36.82 -13.40 3.90
N ARG A 265 -37.69 -12.38 3.97
CA ARG A 265 -38.91 -12.40 4.79
C ARG A 265 -39.88 -13.53 4.42
N GLY A 266 -39.88 -14.00 3.18
CA GLY A 266 -40.69 -15.14 2.72
C GLY A 266 -40.04 -16.51 2.90
N LEU A 267 -38.76 -16.57 3.28
CA LEU A 267 -37.99 -17.81 3.44
C LEU A 267 -37.83 -18.23 4.91
N SER A 268 -38.40 -17.46 5.84
CA SER A 268 -38.44 -17.77 7.27
C SER A 268 -39.73 -18.52 7.63
N SER A 269 -39.85 -19.77 7.17
CA SER A 269 -40.59 -20.92 7.75
C SER A 269 -40.79 -22.01 6.68
N PRO A 270 -40.68 -23.31 7.02
CA PRO A 270 -41.43 -23.95 8.11
C PRO A 270 -40.74 -23.84 9.47
#